data_AF-A0A5N8X3V8-F1
#
_entry.id   AF-A0A5N8X3V8-F1
#
_cell.length_a   1.000
_cell.length_b   1.000
_cell.length_c   1.000
_cell.angle_alpha   90.00
_cell.angle_beta   90.00
_cell.angle_gamma   90.00
#
_symmetry.space_group_name_H-M   'P 1'
#
loop_
_entity.id
_entity.type
_entity.pdbx_description
1 polymer ?
#
loop_
_entity_poly.entity_id
_entity_poly.type
_entity_poly.pdbx_seq_one_letter_code
_entity_poly.pdbx_strand_id
1 'polypeptide(L)'
;MLKTAFRITSAATLIAASLAFTSPADASTDPYPGTPEQIRSTAPCGPTGGFKETNWAQTTTDLGIQPQVDMAALREAWYWRHDDNTLWRGDTRPDPEPVFRNGFTPKGSDLNPLPVWITGGGGQNTAHVSTSCERWVAQGFATSGPGTNNTGWVYAIQAPGGIDINATARQTGIESTFLWNREIDFPGGIQGRFIEGACQYQWIKPPPGEPNIYRLLGCRTNSHFNPN
;
A
#
# COMPACT_ATOMS: atom_id res chain seq x y z
N MET A 1 28.76 22.45 55.81
CA MET A 1 28.73 23.21 54.54
C MET A 1 28.03 22.34 53.50
N LEU A 2 26.82 22.73 53.10
CA LEU A 2 25.97 22.05 52.12
C LEU A 2 26.54 22.20 50.70
N LYS A 3 26.61 21.12 49.92
CA LYS A 3 26.57 21.18 48.45
C LYS A 3 25.71 20.02 47.93
N THR A 4 24.41 20.29 47.83
CA THR A 4 23.45 19.43 47.13
C THR A 4 23.56 19.73 45.64
N ALA A 5 24.02 18.76 44.85
CA ALA A 5 24.05 18.86 43.39
C ALA A 5 22.70 18.36 42.83
N PHE A 6 21.87 19.28 42.34
CA PHE A 6 20.70 18.96 41.53
C PHE A 6 21.15 18.46 40.15
N ARG A 7 20.88 17.19 39.83
CA ARG A 7 20.94 16.69 38.46
C ARG A 7 19.62 17.01 37.77
N ILE A 8 19.63 17.98 36.86
CA ILE A 8 18.52 18.24 35.95
C ILE A 8 18.59 17.19 34.86
N THR A 9 17.69 16.22 34.88
CA THR A 9 17.47 15.31 33.75
C THR A 9 16.66 16.06 32.69
N SER A 10 17.33 16.51 31.64
CA SER A 10 16.67 17.01 30.43
C SER A 10 15.94 15.85 29.75
N ALA A 11 14.63 15.81 29.86
CA ALA A 11 13.80 14.96 29.02
C ALA A 11 13.85 15.52 27.60
N ALA A 12 14.55 14.83 26.70
CA ALA A 12 14.47 15.08 25.27
C ALA A 12 13.10 14.60 24.79
N THR A 13 12.15 15.51 24.66
CA THR A 13 10.89 15.27 23.93
C THR A 13 11.26 15.07 22.46
N LEU A 14 11.25 13.82 22.01
CA LEU A 14 11.19 13.48 20.59
C LEU A 14 9.82 13.97 20.09
N ILE A 15 9.80 15.16 19.50
CA ILE A 15 8.69 15.59 18.67
C ILE A 15 8.72 14.67 17.45
N ALA A 16 7.85 13.67 17.44
CA ALA A 16 7.51 12.97 16.21
C ALA A 16 6.91 14.04 15.28
N ALA A 17 7.70 14.51 14.32
CA ALA A 17 7.20 15.35 13.25
C ALA A 17 6.22 14.49 12.45
N SER A 18 4.92 14.69 12.69
CA SER A 18 3.88 14.20 11.79
C SER A 18 4.21 14.76 10.42
N LEU A 19 4.59 13.90 9.48
CA LEU A 19 4.64 14.25 8.06
C LEU A 19 3.18 14.52 7.67
N ALA A 20 2.75 15.76 7.86
CA ALA A 20 1.48 16.20 7.31
C ALA A 20 1.59 16.08 5.78
N PHE A 21 0.51 15.65 5.14
CA PHE A 21 0.25 15.91 3.72
C PHE A 21 0.23 17.41 3.46
N THR A 22 1.37 18.08 3.52
CA THR A 22 1.54 19.41 2.98
C THR A 22 1.40 19.26 1.48
N SER A 23 0.41 19.92 0.90
CA SER A 23 0.36 20.17 -0.54
C SER A 23 1.75 20.58 -1.00
N PRO A 24 2.38 19.85 -1.93
CA PRO A 24 3.77 20.07 -2.22
C PRO A 24 3.88 21.37 -3.02
N ALA A 25 4.45 22.41 -2.40
CA ALA A 25 5.11 23.48 -3.13
C ALA A 25 6.37 22.96 -3.86
N ASP A 26 6.82 21.74 -3.54
CA ASP A 26 7.89 21.01 -4.23
C ASP A 26 7.48 19.56 -4.52
N ALA A 27 6.61 19.37 -5.52
CA ALA A 27 6.28 18.04 -6.08
C ALA A 27 7.42 17.51 -6.97
N SER A 28 8.68 17.85 -6.68
CA SER A 28 9.77 17.79 -7.66
C SER A 28 10.69 16.58 -7.55
N THR A 29 10.35 15.53 -6.79
CA THR A 29 11.17 14.30 -6.76
C THR A 29 10.40 12.98 -6.84
N ASP A 30 9.12 13.00 -7.21
CA ASP A 30 8.42 11.77 -7.60
C ASP A 30 8.49 11.69 -9.13
N PRO A 31 9.44 10.93 -9.74
CA PRO A 31 9.56 10.87 -11.17
C PRO A 31 8.27 10.25 -11.71
N TYR A 32 7.50 11.08 -12.40
CA TYR A 32 6.35 10.65 -13.14
C TYR A 32 6.69 10.66 -14.64
N PRO A 33 6.62 9.53 -15.35
CA PRO A 33 6.37 8.15 -14.86
C PRO A 33 7.58 7.66 -14.04
N GLY A 34 7.44 6.56 -13.30
CA GLY A 34 8.59 5.92 -12.65
C GLY A 34 9.79 5.78 -13.60
N THR A 35 10.99 5.82 -13.06
CA THR A 35 12.23 5.70 -13.86
C THR A 35 12.26 4.38 -14.65
N PRO A 36 12.98 4.30 -15.79
CA PRO A 36 13.16 3.05 -16.52
C PRO A 36 13.66 1.89 -15.63
N GLU A 37 14.47 2.20 -14.62
CA GLU A 37 14.96 1.25 -13.62
C GLU A 37 13.83 0.76 -12.70
N GLN A 38 12.98 1.65 -12.20
CA GLN A 38 11.80 1.27 -11.41
C GLN A 38 10.83 0.40 -12.21
N ILE A 39 10.56 0.76 -13.47
CA ILE A 39 9.65 0.01 -14.35
C ILE A 39 10.15 -1.42 -14.58
N ARG A 40 11.47 -1.62 -14.68
CA ARG A 40 12.06 -2.96 -14.87
C ARG A 40 12.25 -3.74 -13.55
N SER A 41 12.06 -3.10 -12.41
CA SER A 41 12.37 -3.71 -11.12
C SER A 41 11.31 -4.74 -10.72
N THR A 42 11.76 -5.96 -10.45
CA THR A 42 10.99 -7.02 -9.79
C THR A 42 11.55 -7.33 -8.40
N ALA A 43 12.26 -6.37 -7.80
CA ALA A 43 12.76 -6.51 -6.44
C ALA A 43 11.60 -6.39 -5.41
N PRO A 44 11.73 -7.04 -4.24
CA PRO A 44 10.86 -6.80 -3.10
C PRO A 44 10.77 -5.30 -2.76
N CYS A 45 9.67 -4.88 -2.14
CA CYS A 45 9.47 -3.48 -1.75
C CYS A 45 10.35 -3.04 -0.57
N GLY A 46 10.89 -4.00 0.19
CA GLY A 46 11.78 -3.75 1.31
C GLY A 46 12.18 -5.06 2.00
N PRO A 47 12.57 -5.02 3.30
CA PRO A 47 12.88 -6.22 4.06
C PRO A 47 11.68 -7.17 4.12
N THR A 48 11.92 -8.45 3.83
CA THR A 48 10.91 -9.51 3.89
C THR A 48 11.34 -10.65 4.79
N GLY A 49 10.36 -11.41 5.28
CA GLY A 49 10.60 -12.61 6.07
C GLY A 49 9.33 -13.40 6.31
N GLY A 50 9.36 -14.28 7.31
CA GLY A 50 8.22 -15.14 7.65
C GLY A 50 6.99 -14.35 8.11
N PHE A 51 5.85 -15.04 8.06
CA PHE A 51 4.55 -14.53 8.50
C PHE A 51 4.57 -14.08 9.96
N LYS A 52 4.03 -12.88 10.20
CA LYS A 52 3.78 -12.33 11.54
C LYS A 52 2.27 -12.15 11.72
N GLU A 53 1.63 -13.14 12.32
CA GLU A 53 0.19 -13.16 12.60
C GLU A 53 -0.30 -11.87 13.27
N THR A 54 0.46 -11.35 14.23
CA THR A 54 0.13 -10.11 14.95
C THR A 54 0.05 -8.90 14.02
N ASN A 55 0.95 -8.79 13.04
CA ASN A 55 0.92 -7.69 12.07
C ASN A 55 -0.31 -7.80 11.17
N TRP A 56 -0.65 -9.01 10.73
CA TRP A 56 -1.85 -9.23 9.92
C TRP A 56 -3.13 -8.92 10.69
N ALA A 57 -3.27 -9.46 11.91
CA ALA A 57 -4.46 -9.27 12.75
C ALA A 57 -4.68 -7.79 13.10
N GLN A 58 -3.61 -7.01 13.25
CA GLN A 58 -3.71 -5.56 13.45
C GLN A 58 -4.17 -4.81 12.21
N THR A 59 -3.78 -5.25 11.02
CA THR A 59 -4.05 -4.56 9.75
C THR A 59 -5.41 -4.90 9.14
N THR A 60 -5.85 -6.15 9.27
CA THR A 60 -7.02 -6.68 8.54
C THR A 60 -8.34 -6.03 8.94
N THR A 61 -9.26 -5.92 7.98
CA THR A 61 -10.68 -5.59 8.25
C THR A 61 -11.53 -6.82 8.51
N ASP A 62 -11.00 -8.02 8.24
CA ASP A 62 -11.69 -9.30 8.40
C ASP A 62 -10.81 -10.27 9.19
N LEU A 63 -11.03 -10.33 10.50
CA LEU A 63 -10.39 -11.32 11.38
C LEU A 63 -10.99 -12.73 11.20
N GLY A 64 -12.18 -12.84 10.60
CA GLY A 64 -12.89 -14.12 10.44
C GLY A 64 -12.19 -15.09 9.50
N ILE A 65 -11.30 -14.58 8.63
CA ILE A 65 -10.52 -15.41 7.69
C ILE A 65 -9.16 -15.86 8.25
N GLN A 66 -8.89 -15.64 9.54
CA GLN A 66 -7.59 -15.97 10.14
C GLN A 66 -7.17 -17.43 9.89
N PRO A 67 -8.02 -18.45 10.11
CA PRO A 67 -7.63 -19.84 9.86
C PRO A 67 -7.21 -20.09 8.40
N GLN A 68 -7.86 -19.43 7.44
CA GLN A 68 -7.53 -19.53 6.01
C GLN A 68 -6.17 -18.88 5.72
N VAL A 69 -5.91 -17.71 6.32
CA VAL A 69 -4.64 -16.99 6.19
C VAL A 69 -3.49 -17.81 6.78
N ASP A 70 -3.63 -18.37 7.98
CA ASP A 70 -2.61 -19.18 8.64
C ASP A 70 -2.24 -20.40 7.80
N MET A 71 -3.26 -21.12 7.30
CA MET A 71 -3.08 -22.30 6.45
C MET A 71 -2.44 -21.95 5.10
N ALA A 72 -2.89 -20.88 4.45
CA ALA A 72 -2.36 -20.45 3.16
C ALA A 72 -0.91 -19.95 3.28
N ALA A 73 -0.59 -19.16 4.30
CA ALA A 73 0.75 -18.64 4.55
C ALA A 73 1.79 -19.76 4.68
N LEU A 74 1.44 -20.85 5.37
CA LEU A 74 2.31 -22.04 5.49
C LEU A 74 2.37 -22.84 4.18
N ARG A 75 1.22 -23.13 3.57
CA ARG A 75 1.12 -23.97 2.37
C ARG A 75 1.81 -23.35 1.16
N GLU A 76 1.71 -22.04 1.01
CA GLU A 76 2.16 -21.29 -0.16
C GLU A 76 3.46 -20.53 0.11
N ALA A 77 4.08 -20.74 1.28
CA ALA A 77 5.35 -20.15 1.69
C ALA A 77 5.40 -18.63 1.46
N TRP A 78 4.38 -17.91 1.94
CA TRP A 78 4.27 -16.47 1.74
C TRP A 78 5.40 -15.71 2.44
N TYR A 79 5.98 -14.74 1.71
CA TYR A 79 6.97 -13.81 2.24
C TYR A 79 6.30 -12.50 2.59
N TRP A 80 6.43 -12.11 3.85
CA TRP A 80 5.78 -10.94 4.42
C TRP A 80 6.74 -9.78 4.48
N ARG A 81 6.24 -8.58 4.18
CA ARG A 81 6.97 -7.33 4.37
C ARG A 81 7.11 -7.02 5.86
N HIS A 82 8.29 -6.58 6.27
CA HIS A 82 8.63 -6.29 7.67
C HIS A 82 8.87 -4.80 7.97
N ASP A 83 8.84 -3.95 6.95
CA ASP A 83 8.79 -2.48 7.11
C ASP A 83 7.35 -1.94 7.13
N ASP A 84 7.24 -0.66 7.44
CA ASP A 84 6.03 0.16 7.43
C ASP A 84 6.12 1.29 6.38
N ASN A 85 7.00 1.15 5.38
CA ASN A 85 7.15 2.14 4.32
C ASN A 85 5.80 2.41 3.63
N THR A 86 5.61 3.64 3.14
CA THR A 86 4.38 4.04 2.46
C THR A 86 4.11 3.14 1.26
N LEU A 87 2.90 2.57 1.23
CA LEU A 87 2.32 1.89 0.09
C LEU A 87 1.26 2.76 -0.57
N TRP A 88 0.96 2.42 -1.82
CA TRP A 88 0.05 3.15 -2.67
C TRP A 88 -1.03 2.23 -3.21
N ARG A 89 -2.27 2.71 -3.20
CA ARG A 89 -3.39 1.99 -3.82
C ARG A 89 -4.19 2.92 -4.72
N GLY A 90 -4.41 2.50 -5.96
CA GLY A 90 -5.36 3.13 -6.86
C GLY A 90 -6.76 2.59 -6.63
N ASP A 91 -7.75 3.47 -6.51
CA ASP A 91 -9.15 3.07 -6.35
C ASP A 91 -10.08 4.03 -7.09
N THR A 92 -11.15 3.49 -7.67
CA THR A 92 -12.11 4.23 -8.50
C THR A 92 -13.36 4.64 -7.74
N ARG A 93 -13.48 4.28 -6.45
CA ARG A 93 -14.58 4.79 -5.61
C ARG A 93 -14.56 6.32 -5.60
N PRO A 94 -15.71 6.99 -5.78
CA PRO A 94 -15.76 8.43 -6.03
C PRO A 94 -15.37 9.28 -4.82
N ASP A 95 -15.61 8.79 -3.60
CA ASP A 95 -15.36 9.48 -2.35
C ASP A 95 -14.39 8.65 -1.48
N PRO A 96 -13.26 9.22 -1.01
CA PRO A 96 -12.32 8.49 -0.16
C PRO A 96 -12.79 8.36 1.28
N GLU A 97 -13.77 9.16 1.70
CA GLU A 97 -14.21 9.25 3.08
C GLU A 97 -14.79 7.93 3.65
N PRO A 98 -15.61 7.13 2.93
CA PRO A 98 -15.97 5.78 3.37
C PRO A 98 -14.77 4.84 3.52
N VAL A 99 -13.72 5.03 2.71
CA VAL A 99 -12.50 4.22 2.78
C VAL A 99 -11.67 4.61 4.00
N PHE A 100 -11.59 5.90 4.32
CA PHE A 100 -10.93 6.39 5.53
C PHE A 100 -11.56 5.83 6.80
N ARG A 101 -12.90 5.72 6.84
CA ARG A 101 -13.60 5.17 8.01
C ARG A 101 -13.54 3.65 8.10
N ASN A 102 -13.84 2.96 7.00
CA ASN A 102 -14.04 1.51 7.02
C ASN A 102 -12.77 0.73 6.64
N GLY A 103 -11.82 1.39 6.01
CA GLY A 103 -10.68 0.75 5.38
C GLY A 103 -10.97 0.23 3.97
N PHE A 104 -9.98 -0.49 3.46
CA PHE A 104 -10.12 -1.34 2.29
C PHE A 104 -10.59 -2.72 2.72
N THR A 105 -11.91 -2.89 2.87
CA THR A 105 -12.51 -4.21 3.04
C THR A 105 -12.53 -4.95 1.70
N PRO A 106 -12.08 -6.21 1.64
CA PRO A 106 -12.15 -7.00 0.41
C PRO A 106 -13.60 -7.16 -0.07
N LYS A 107 -13.77 -7.38 -1.37
CA LYS A 107 -15.12 -7.52 -1.97
C LYS A 107 -15.76 -8.88 -1.71
N GLY A 108 -14.98 -9.88 -1.31
CA GLY A 108 -15.46 -11.18 -0.89
C GLY A 108 -14.51 -11.82 0.12
N SER A 109 -14.85 -13.03 0.56
CA SER A 109 -14.10 -13.77 1.57
C SER A 109 -13.26 -14.91 0.98
N ASP A 110 -13.29 -15.10 -0.34
CA ASP A 110 -12.51 -16.14 -1.00
C ASP A 110 -11.03 -15.79 -1.04
N LEU A 111 -10.24 -16.51 -0.26
CA LEU A 111 -8.78 -16.43 -0.26
C LEU A 111 -8.25 -17.38 -1.33
N ASN A 112 -8.44 -17.01 -2.59
CA ASN A 112 -7.98 -17.80 -3.72
C ASN A 112 -6.45 -17.99 -3.64
N PRO A 113 -5.91 -19.12 -4.11
CA PRO A 113 -4.47 -19.37 -4.00
C PRO A 113 -3.66 -18.22 -4.61
N LEU A 114 -2.61 -17.78 -3.92
CA LEU A 114 -1.79 -16.65 -4.34
C LEU A 114 -1.17 -16.85 -5.73
N PRO A 115 -0.73 -18.07 -6.16
CA PRO A 115 -0.28 -18.27 -7.54
C PRO A 115 -1.35 -17.94 -8.60
N VAL A 116 -2.63 -18.18 -8.30
CA VAL A 116 -3.75 -17.82 -9.19
C VAL A 116 -3.96 -16.31 -9.18
N TRP A 117 -3.87 -15.67 -8.01
CA TRP A 117 -3.94 -14.21 -7.87
C TRP A 117 -2.84 -13.50 -8.68
N ILE A 118 -1.58 -13.89 -8.47
CA ILE A 118 -0.38 -13.30 -9.06
C ILE A 118 -0.35 -13.41 -10.59
N THR A 119 -0.85 -14.52 -11.13
CA THR A 119 -0.81 -14.79 -12.58
C THR A 119 -2.06 -14.33 -13.32
N GLY A 120 -3.21 -14.26 -12.64
CA GLY A 120 -4.49 -13.88 -13.25
C GLY A 120 -4.68 -12.37 -13.46
N GLY A 121 -3.79 -11.53 -12.92
CA GLY A 121 -3.96 -10.07 -12.95
C GLY A 121 -5.02 -9.58 -11.96
N GLY A 122 -5.24 -10.32 -10.87
CA GLY A 122 -6.26 -10.07 -9.86
C GLY A 122 -7.61 -10.73 -10.17
N GLY A 123 -8.31 -11.16 -9.12
CA GLY A 123 -9.66 -11.72 -9.14
C GLY A 123 -10.75 -10.74 -8.72
N GLN A 124 -11.99 -11.00 -9.11
CA GLN A 124 -13.17 -10.31 -8.58
C GLN A 124 -13.66 -11.02 -7.31
N ASN A 125 -14.15 -10.26 -6.33
CA ASN A 125 -14.75 -10.80 -5.09
C ASN A 125 -13.83 -11.71 -4.27
N THR A 126 -12.53 -11.39 -4.22
CA THR A 126 -11.54 -12.11 -3.40
C THR A 126 -11.33 -11.41 -2.07
N ALA A 127 -10.67 -12.13 -1.15
CA ALA A 127 -10.17 -11.62 0.13
C ALA A 127 -8.89 -10.76 -0.01
N HIS A 128 -8.34 -10.64 -1.22
CA HIS A 128 -7.08 -9.94 -1.49
C HIS A 128 -7.31 -8.44 -1.68
N VAL A 129 -6.46 -7.62 -1.06
CA VAL A 129 -6.40 -6.17 -1.27
C VAL A 129 -4.99 -5.80 -1.70
N SER A 130 -4.90 -5.50 -2.99
CA SER A 130 -3.66 -5.11 -3.64
C SER A 130 -3.24 -3.68 -3.30
N THR A 131 -1.94 -3.50 -3.06
CA THR A 131 -1.26 -2.22 -2.97
C THR A 131 0.08 -2.32 -3.70
N SER A 132 0.77 -1.20 -3.91
CA SER A 132 2.09 -1.17 -4.56
C SER A 132 3.03 -0.28 -3.78
N CYS A 133 4.33 -0.60 -3.74
CA CYS A 133 5.32 0.38 -3.28
C CYS A 133 5.63 1.48 -4.31
N GLU A 134 5.08 1.37 -5.53
CA GLU A 134 5.27 2.32 -6.61
C GLU A 134 4.00 3.16 -6.82
N ARG A 135 4.07 4.46 -6.52
CA ARG A 135 2.92 5.36 -6.66
C ARG A 135 2.37 5.41 -8.09
N TRP A 136 3.25 5.37 -9.09
CA TRP A 136 2.87 5.42 -10.49
C TRP A 136 2.08 4.19 -10.95
N VAL A 137 2.33 3.03 -10.34
CA VAL A 137 1.50 1.83 -10.54
C VAL A 137 0.09 2.10 -10.02
N ALA A 138 -0.03 2.61 -8.79
CA ALA A 138 -1.32 2.97 -8.20
C ALA A 138 -2.08 4.05 -8.99
N GLN A 139 -1.38 5.05 -9.54
CA GLN A 139 -1.96 6.04 -10.45
C GLN A 139 -2.54 5.37 -11.71
N GLY A 140 -1.81 4.44 -12.32
CA GLY A 140 -2.30 3.60 -13.43
C GLY A 140 -3.63 2.91 -13.10
N PHE A 141 -3.72 2.22 -11.96
CA PHE A 141 -4.94 1.54 -11.53
C PHE A 141 -6.09 2.50 -11.16
N ALA A 142 -5.78 3.68 -10.61
CA ALA A 142 -6.80 4.67 -10.25
C ALA A 142 -7.52 5.24 -11.48
N THR A 143 -6.82 5.40 -12.61
CA THR A 143 -7.34 6.12 -13.79
C THR A 143 -7.72 5.22 -14.96
N SER A 144 -7.53 3.90 -14.87
CA SER A 144 -7.78 2.97 -15.99
C SER A 144 -9.14 2.27 -15.94
N GLY A 145 -9.94 2.50 -14.89
CA GLY A 145 -11.23 1.83 -14.71
C GLY A 145 -12.33 2.31 -15.69
N PRO A 146 -13.29 1.46 -16.08
CA PRO A 146 -14.47 1.88 -16.84
C PRO A 146 -15.26 2.95 -16.10
N GLY A 147 -15.76 3.97 -16.83
CA GLY A 147 -16.61 5.02 -16.25
C GLY A 147 -15.88 6.02 -15.33
N THR A 148 -14.55 5.95 -15.24
CA THR A 148 -13.73 6.85 -14.40
C THR A 148 -13.50 8.22 -15.02
N ASN A 149 -13.78 8.39 -16.32
CA ASN A 149 -13.34 9.56 -17.10
C ASN A 149 -11.83 9.84 -16.95
N ASN A 150 -11.03 8.78 -16.82
CA ASN A 150 -9.60 8.82 -16.55
C ASN A 150 -9.25 9.46 -15.19
N THR A 151 -10.17 9.43 -14.21
CA THR A 151 -9.95 10.01 -12.87
C THR A 151 -10.13 8.99 -11.76
N GLY A 152 -9.34 9.09 -10.70
CA GLY A 152 -9.48 8.22 -9.54
C GLY A 152 -8.60 8.66 -8.38
N TRP A 153 -8.65 7.91 -7.28
CA TRP A 153 -7.96 8.24 -6.05
C TRP A 153 -6.75 7.33 -5.83
N VAL A 154 -5.65 7.93 -5.39
CA VAL A 154 -4.42 7.25 -5.00
C VAL A 154 -4.23 7.47 -3.51
N TYR A 155 -4.31 6.39 -2.75
CA TYR A 155 -4.24 6.38 -1.29
C TYR A 155 -2.82 6.10 -0.84
N ALA A 156 -2.34 6.86 0.15
CA ALA A 156 -1.10 6.56 0.86
C ALA A 156 -1.43 5.75 2.11
N ILE A 157 -0.73 4.63 2.30
CA ILE A 157 -1.02 3.64 3.33
C ILE A 157 0.25 3.34 4.11
N GLN A 158 0.19 3.44 5.43
CA GLN A 158 1.25 3.03 6.36
C GLN A 158 0.70 1.90 7.23
N ALA A 159 0.83 0.66 6.77
CA ALA A 159 0.28 -0.53 7.44
C ALA A 159 1.38 -1.59 7.66
N PRO A 160 1.43 -2.25 8.83
CA PRO A 160 2.37 -3.34 9.05
C PRO A 160 1.99 -4.59 8.24
N GLY A 161 3.02 -5.33 7.80
CA GLY A 161 2.84 -6.60 7.11
C GLY A 161 2.45 -6.44 5.64
N GLY A 162 1.61 -7.36 5.18
CA GLY A 162 1.31 -7.61 3.77
C GLY A 162 2.29 -8.61 3.15
N ILE A 163 1.79 -9.40 2.20
CA ILE A 163 2.55 -10.37 1.44
C ILE A 163 3.27 -9.63 0.33
N ASP A 164 4.60 -9.70 0.30
CA ASP A 164 5.38 -9.20 -0.82
C ASP A 164 5.32 -10.22 -1.97
N ILE A 165 4.59 -9.85 -3.03
CA ILE A 165 4.33 -10.73 -4.17
C ILE A 165 5.63 -11.10 -4.88
N ASN A 166 6.54 -10.14 -5.04
CA ASN A 166 7.80 -10.36 -5.74
C ASN A 166 8.75 -11.26 -4.96
N ALA A 167 8.83 -11.07 -3.63
CA ALA A 167 9.60 -11.95 -2.75
C ALA A 167 9.03 -13.36 -2.72
N THR A 168 7.71 -13.49 -2.60
CA THR A 168 7.03 -14.79 -2.58
C THR A 168 7.25 -15.52 -3.91
N ALA A 169 7.04 -14.84 -5.04
CA ALA A 169 7.25 -15.39 -6.37
C ALA A 169 8.69 -15.87 -6.58
N ARG A 170 9.67 -15.07 -6.17
CA ARG A 170 11.10 -15.43 -6.24
C ARG A 170 11.43 -16.67 -5.42
N GLN A 171 10.92 -16.77 -4.19
CA GLN A 171 11.22 -17.93 -3.35
C GLN A 171 10.56 -19.21 -3.88
N THR A 172 9.33 -19.10 -4.36
CA THR A 172 8.49 -20.26 -4.73
C THR A 172 8.64 -20.66 -6.20
N GLY A 173 9.31 -19.84 -7.02
CA GLY A 173 9.45 -20.07 -8.46
C GLY A 173 8.18 -19.77 -9.25
N ILE A 174 7.30 -18.91 -8.75
CA ILE A 174 6.11 -18.46 -9.50
C ILE A 174 6.57 -17.41 -10.52
N GLU A 175 6.23 -17.66 -11.79
CA GLU A 175 6.47 -16.70 -12.88
C GLU A 175 5.21 -15.87 -13.13
N SER A 176 5.36 -14.55 -13.29
CA SER A 176 4.25 -13.66 -13.64
C SER A 176 4.71 -12.44 -14.41
N THR A 177 3.91 -12.03 -15.40
CA THR A 177 4.12 -10.80 -16.16
C THR A 177 3.72 -9.54 -15.41
N PHE A 178 3.20 -9.68 -14.18
CA PHE A 178 2.70 -8.57 -13.35
C PHE A 178 3.63 -8.21 -12.19
N LEU A 179 4.79 -8.86 -12.04
CA LEU A 179 5.74 -8.58 -10.94
C LEU A 179 6.31 -7.14 -10.95
N TRP A 180 6.23 -6.44 -12.09
CA TRP A 180 6.58 -5.02 -12.19
C TRP A 180 5.62 -4.11 -11.40
N ASN A 181 4.43 -4.59 -11.02
CA ASN A 181 3.52 -3.86 -10.14
C ASN A 181 4.11 -3.64 -8.74
N ARG A 182 5.15 -4.40 -8.37
CA ARG A 182 5.76 -4.41 -7.02
C ARG A 182 4.69 -4.43 -5.94
N GLU A 183 3.84 -5.44 -6.05
CA GLU A 183 2.61 -5.56 -5.28
C GLU A 183 2.88 -6.05 -3.86
N ILE A 184 2.21 -5.41 -2.90
CA ILE A 184 2.01 -5.94 -1.55
C ILE A 184 0.53 -6.27 -1.39
N ASP A 185 0.24 -7.54 -1.13
CA ASP A 185 -1.12 -8.03 -0.93
C ASP A 185 -1.51 -8.12 0.54
N PHE A 186 -2.71 -7.65 0.87
CA PHE A 186 -3.28 -7.70 2.21
C PHE A 186 -4.52 -8.60 2.22
N PRO A 187 -4.39 -9.89 2.58
CA PRO A 187 -5.54 -10.76 2.73
C PRO A 187 -6.41 -10.27 3.90
N GLY A 188 -7.71 -10.11 3.69
CA GLY A 188 -8.64 -9.55 4.68
C GLY A 188 -8.65 -8.02 4.75
N GLY A 189 -7.83 -7.36 3.92
CA GLY A 189 -7.88 -5.92 3.72
C GLY A 189 -7.04 -5.11 4.68
N ILE A 190 -7.34 -3.80 4.72
CA ILE A 190 -6.53 -2.80 5.43
C ILE A 190 -7.47 -1.85 6.18
N GLN A 191 -7.35 -1.77 7.50
CA GLN A 191 -8.17 -0.86 8.31
C GLN A 191 -7.93 0.60 7.95
N GLY A 192 -8.97 1.42 8.08
CA GLY A 192 -8.94 2.85 7.76
C GLY A 192 -7.89 3.63 8.54
N ARG A 193 -7.57 3.23 9.77
CA ARG A 193 -6.53 3.86 10.62
C ARG A 193 -5.13 3.84 10.01
N PHE A 194 -4.84 2.94 9.07
CA PHE A 194 -3.54 2.87 8.39
C PHE A 194 -3.51 3.69 7.09
N ILE A 195 -4.63 4.27 6.69
CA ILE A 195 -4.73 5.10 5.49
C ILE A 195 -4.46 6.54 5.91
N GLU A 196 -3.36 7.11 5.44
CA GLU A 196 -2.95 8.46 5.81
C GLU A 196 -3.86 9.49 5.11
N GLY A 197 -4.17 9.25 3.83
CA GLY A 197 -4.94 10.16 3.00
C GLY A 197 -5.01 9.68 1.55
N ALA A 198 -5.61 10.49 0.68
CA ALA A 198 -5.74 10.19 -0.73
C ALA A 198 -5.66 11.45 -1.60
N CYS A 199 -5.05 11.33 -2.77
CA CYS A 199 -5.02 12.37 -3.78
C CYS A 199 -5.74 11.90 -5.05
N GLN A 200 -6.57 12.76 -5.61
CA GLN A 200 -7.29 12.50 -6.84
C GLN A 200 -6.42 12.87 -8.04
N TYR A 201 -6.33 11.98 -9.01
CA TYR A 201 -5.56 12.18 -10.24
C TYR A 201 -6.44 12.05 -11.46
N GLN A 202 -6.05 12.74 -12.53
CA GLN A 202 -6.55 12.55 -13.88
C GLN A 202 -5.41 12.11 -14.80
N TRP A 203 -5.57 10.99 -15.50
CA TRP A 203 -4.65 10.63 -16.57
C TRP A 203 -4.90 11.52 -17.79
N ILE A 204 -3.81 12.08 -18.30
CA ILE A 204 -3.78 12.90 -19.49
C ILE A 204 -3.07 12.09 -20.56
N LYS A 205 -3.75 11.92 -21.71
CA LYS A 205 -3.18 11.22 -22.86
C LYS A 205 -1.86 11.90 -23.26
N PRO A 206 -0.71 11.19 -23.17
CA PRO A 206 0.56 11.78 -23.56
C PRO A 206 0.70 11.80 -25.09
N PRO A 207 1.63 12.62 -25.61
CA PRO A 207 2.11 12.48 -26.99
C PRO A 207 2.62 11.06 -27.28
N PRO A 208 2.62 10.61 -28.54
CA PRO A 208 3.16 9.30 -28.91
C PRO A 208 4.63 9.16 -28.50
N GLY A 209 4.97 8.08 -27.80
CA GLY A 209 6.33 7.80 -27.33
C GLY A 209 6.72 8.52 -26.04
N GLU A 210 5.85 9.39 -25.52
CA GLU A 210 6.01 10.00 -24.20
C GLU A 210 5.34 9.15 -23.12
N PRO A 211 5.83 9.25 -21.89
CA PRO A 211 5.25 8.49 -20.82
C PRO A 211 3.92 9.04 -20.32
N ASN A 212 3.19 8.22 -19.55
CA ASN A 212 1.90 8.62 -18.99
C ASN A 212 2.03 9.88 -18.11
N ILE A 213 1.06 10.79 -18.23
CA ILE A 213 0.99 12.04 -17.46
C ILE A 213 -0.23 12.00 -16.55
N TYR A 214 -0.07 12.40 -15.30
CA TYR A 214 -1.16 12.42 -14.32
C TYR A 214 -1.24 13.78 -13.66
N ARG A 215 -2.38 14.45 -13.86
CA ARG A 215 -2.67 15.74 -13.24
C ARG A 215 -3.27 15.51 -11.86
N LEU A 216 -2.65 16.10 -10.84
CA LEU A 216 -3.22 16.17 -9.50
C LEU A 216 -4.44 17.10 -9.50
N LEU A 217 -5.58 16.62 -9.00
CA LEU A 217 -6.83 17.40 -8.90
C LEU A 217 -7.11 17.90 -7.47
N GLY A 218 -6.48 17.29 -6.47
CA GLY A 218 -6.62 17.67 -5.06
C GLY A 218 -6.38 16.48 -4.13
N CYS A 219 -6.17 16.77 -2.84
CA CYS A 219 -5.94 15.74 -1.82
C CYS A 219 -6.91 15.90 -0.65
N ARG A 220 -7.14 14.78 0.05
CA ARG A 220 -7.88 14.72 1.30
C ARG A 220 -7.08 13.92 2.33
N THR A 221 -7.05 14.43 3.55
CA THR A 221 -6.38 13.80 4.68
C THR A 221 -7.38 12.99 5.48
N ASN A 222 -6.97 11.82 5.96
CA ASN A 222 -7.76 11.02 6.87
C ASN A 222 -7.56 11.51 8.31
N SER A 223 -8.62 12.05 8.93
CA SER A 223 -8.58 12.47 10.34
C SER A 223 -8.49 11.30 11.33
N HIS A 224 -8.74 10.07 10.87
CA HIS A 224 -8.66 8.83 11.66
C HIS A 224 -7.31 8.12 11.51
N PHE A 225 -6.34 8.70 10.79
CA PHE A 225 -5.03 8.10 10.63
C PHE A 225 -4.33 7.93 11.99
N ASN A 226 -4.05 6.68 12.35
CA ASN A 226 -3.31 6.29 13.54
C ASN A 226 -2.67 4.91 13.31
N PRO A 227 -1.42 4.86 12.84
CA PRO A 227 -0.75 3.61 12.56
C PRO A 227 -0.28 2.88 13.84
N ASN A 228 -0.31 3.53 15.01
CA ASN A 228 0.20 3.00 16.28
C ASN A 228 -0.85 2.29 17.16
#